data_AF-A0A1M3MLI3-F1
#
_entry.id   AF-A0A1M3MLI3-F1
#
_cell.length_a   1.000
_cell.length_b   1.000
_cell.length_c   1.000
_cell.angle_alpha   90.00
_cell.angle_beta   90.00
_cell.angle_gamma   90.00
#
_symmetry.space_group_name_H-M   'P 1'
#
loop_
_entity.id
_entity.type
_entity.pdbx_description
1 polymer ?
#
loop_
_entity_poly.entity_id
_entity_poly.type
_entity_poly.pdbx_seq_one_letter_code
_entity_poly.pdbx_strand_id
1 'polypeptide(L)'
;MLSANEFTVGALADAAPLSLILPCTRYDETILVGFADDEPAAVFLSEQYAFSFFPSAGNSSWKGLIVPQVRVEVDETSITENTPLGAIIRMDTRLAVRAKRDNSFDDGAVVTLQHGLVSTGGHKAAFVRWRIVIGDGMDKRILWQVAPSGYDLHG
;
A
#
# COMPACT_ATOMS: atom_id res chain seq x y z
N MET A 1 8.58 6.12 -15.70
CA MET A 1 9.93 6.64 -15.47
C MET A 1 9.86 7.71 -14.38
N LEU A 2 10.76 7.63 -13.40
CA LEU A 2 10.86 8.57 -12.28
C LEU A 2 12.00 9.55 -12.56
N SER A 3 11.85 10.82 -12.15
CA SER A 3 12.95 11.78 -12.13
C SER A 3 13.77 11.65 -10.84
N ALA A 4 15.03 12.09 -10.87
CA ALA A 4 15.97 11.92 -9.76
C ALA A 4 15.54 12.61 -8.44
N ASN A 5 14.62 13.57 -8.50
CA ASN A 5 14.05 14.24 -7.33
C ASN A 5 12.77 13.56 -6.79
N GLU A 6 12.23 12.56 -7.49
CA GLU A 6 11.04 11.83 -7.07
C GLU A 6 11.36 10.62 -6.20
N PHE A 7 12.64 10.29 -6.04
CA PHE A 7 13.05 9.15 -5.25
C PHE A 7 14.36 9.38 -4.53
N THR A 8 14.59 8.53 -3.54
CA THR A 8 15.90 8.28 -2.94
C THR A 8 16.16 6.78 -2.93
N VAL A 9 17.37 6.38 -2.53
CA VAL A 9 17.70 4.98 -2.29
C VAL A 9 18.01 4.85 -0.80
N GLY A 10 17.39 3.87 -0.15
CA GLY A 10 17.51 3.71 1.30
C GLY A 10 16.96 2.39 1.80
N ALA A 11 16.97 2.26 3.12
CA ALA A 11 16.32 1.16 3.81
C ALA A 11 14.86 1.49 4.15
N LEU A 12 14.09 0.47 4.47
CA LEU A 12 12.72 0.61 4.94
C LEU A 12 12.61 1.52 6.19
N ALA A 13 13.62 1.50 7.06
CA ALA A 13 13.72 2.41 8.20
C ALA A 13 13.73 3.91 7.82
N ASP A 14 14.16 4.25 6.61
CA ASP A 14 14.24 5.63 6.11
C ASP A 14 12.93 6.09 5.46
N ALA A 15 11.99 5.17 5.23
CA ALA A 15 10.76 5.43 4.51
C ALA A 15 9.64 5.92 5.45
N ALA A 16 9.19 7.16 5.23
CA ALA A 16 8.00 7.68 5.91
C ALA A 16 6.72 7.01 5.38
N PRO A 17 5.63 6.97 6.16
CA PRO A 17 4.31 6.56 5.68
C PRO A 17 3.89 7.32 4.42
N LEU A 18 3.15 6.66 3.53
CA LEU A 18 2.93 7.05 2.13
C LEU A 18 4.20 7.08 1.28
N SER A 19 5.17 6.21 1.59
CA SER A 19 6.26 5.88 0.67
C SER A 19 6.02 4.53 0.00
N LEU A 20 6.31 4.45 -1.29
CA LEU A 20 6.40 3.20 -2.03
C LEU A 20 7.88 2.84 -2.21
N ILE A 21 8.28 1.67 -1.75
CA ILE A 21 9.62 1.12 -1.99
C ILE A 21 9.51 0.20 -3.20
N LEU A 22 10.22 0.55 -4.26
CA LEU A 22 10.35 -0.27 -5.46
C LEU A 22 11.58 -1.18 -5.35
N PRO A 23 11.50 -2.43 -5.82
CA PRO A 23 12.59 -3.39 -5.75
C PRO A 23 13.78 -2.95 -6.61
N CYS A 24 15.00 -3.12 -6.11
CA CYS A 24 16.23 -2.88 -6.88
C CYS A 24 16.84 -4.16 -7.42
N THR A 25 16.48 -5.30 -6.84
CA THR A 25 16.91 -6.64 -7.23
C THR A 25 15.71 -7.56 -7.38
N ARG A 26 15.92 -8.75 -7.97
CA ARG A 26 14.88 -9.77 -8.14
C ARG A 26 14.40 -10.42 -6.83
N TYR A 27 15.04 -10.11 -5.72
CA TYR A 27 14.72 -10.67 -4.39
C TYR A 27 14.06 -9.63 -3.48
N ASP A 28 13.99 -8.38 -3.92
CA ASP A 28 13.31 -7.32 -3.19
C ASP A 28 11.82 -7.36 -3.53
N GLU A 29 11.01 -6.86 -2.60
CA GLU A 29 9.56 -6.78 -2.76
C GLU A 29 9.10 -5.34 -2.96
N THR A 30 7.95 -5.17 -3.61
CA THR A 30 7.29 -3.87 -3.64
C THR A 30 6.57 -3.64 -2.30
N ILE A 31 6.91 -2.58 -1.58
CA ILE A 31 6.40 -2.32 -0.22
C ILE A 31 5.74 -0.95 -0.15
N LEU A 32 4.56 -0.88 0.44
CA LEU A 32 3.90 0.38 0.82
C LEU A 32 4.03 0.60 2.33
N VAL A 33 4.43 1.80 2.73
CA VAL A 33 4.53 2.16 4.15
C VAL A 33 3.27 2.88 4.60
N GLY A 34 2.68 2.41 5.70
CA GLY A 34 1.56 3.03 6.40
C GLY A 34 1.77 3.00 7.92
N PHE A 35 0.68 2.98 8.68
CA PHE A 35 0.67 2.91 10.14
C PHE A 35 -0.15 1.73 10.64
N ALA A 36 0.38 0.98 11.60
CA ALA A 36 -0.38 0.02 12.41
C ALA A 36 -0.12 0.35 13.88
N ASP A 37 -1.19 0.49 14.67
CA ASP A 37 -1.10 0.81 16.10
C ASP A 37 -0.22 2.05 16.40
N ASP A 38 -0.37 3.10 15.58
CA ASP A 38 0.41 4.36 15.58
C ASP A 38 1.91 4.24 15.29
N GLU A 39 2.38 3.05 14.90
CA GLU A 39 3.75 2.81 14.45
C GLU A 39 3.85 2.62 12.93
N PRO A 40 4.95 3.03 12.29
CA PRO A 40 5.20 2.74 10.88
C PRO A 40 5.15 1.23 10.60
N ALA A 41 4.41 0.86 9.56
CA ALA A 41 4.24 -0.52 9.13
C ALA A 41 4.48 -0.65 7.62
N ALA A 42 5.22 -1.70 7.23
CA ALA A 42 5.44 -2.08 5.84
C ALA A 42 4.37 -3.08 5.41
N VAL A 43 3.77 -2.87 4.24
CA VAL A 43 2.81 -3.76 3.60
C VAL A 43 3.41 -4.25 2.28
N PHE A 44 3.60 -5.56 2.14
CA PHE A 44 4.01 -6.15 0.86
C PHE A 44 2.87 -6.05 -0.15
N LEU A 45 3.18 -5.68 -1.39
CA LEU A 45 2.19 -5.52 -2.47
C LEU A 45 2.28 -6.61 -3.55
N SER A 46 3.35 -7.38 -3.57
CA SER A 46 3.66 -8.33 -4.63
C SER A 46 3.93 -9.74 -4.10
N GLU A 47 3.91 -10.70 -5.03
CA GLU A 47 4.39 -12.07 -4.83
C GLU A 47 3.66 -12.84 -3.72
N GLN A 48 4.36 -13.81 -3.14
CA GLN A 48 3.86 -14.76 -2.14
C GLN A 48 3.47 -14.11 -0.79
N TYR A 49 3.88 -12.87 -0.54
CA TYR A 49 3.59 -12.14 0.69
C TYR A 49 2.55 -11.05 0.52
N ALA A 50 1.91 -10.95 -0.66
CA ALA A 50 0.98 -9.87 -0.97
C ALA A 50 -0.03 -9.62 0.16
N PHE A 51 -0.08 -8.37 0.59
CA PHE A 51 -0.90 -7.84 1.68
C PHE A 51 -0.61 -8.41 3.07
N SER A 52 0.59 -8.96 3.29
CA SER A 52 1.13 -9.15 4.63
C SER A 52 1.83 -7.87 5.11
N PHE A 53 1.81 -7.60 6.42
CA PHE A 53 2.43 -6.43 7.00
C PHE A 53 3.23 -6.73 8.28
N PHE A 54 4.23 -5.89 8.54
CA PHE A 54 5.08 -5.96 9.73
C PHE A 54 5.55 -4.55 10.15
N PRO A 55 5.95 -4.34 11.42
CA PRO A 55 6.52 -3.05 11.86
C PRO A 55 7.76 -2.68 11.07
N SER A 56 7.84 -1.45 10.55
CA SER A 56 8.95 -0.99 9.71
C SER A 56 10.01 -0.19 10.46
N ALA A 57 9.71 0.28 11.68
CA ALA A 57 10.62 1.08 12.48
C ALA A 57 11.96 0.34 12.72
N GLY A 58 13.08 1.00 12.40
CA GLY A 58 14.42 0.43 12.58
C GLY A 58 14.79 -0.73 11.64
N ASN A 59 13.94 -1.08 10.68
CA ASN A 59 14.21 -2.18 9.76
C ASN A 59 15.20 -1.78 8.65
N SER A 60 16.44 -2.26 8.75
CA SER A 60 17.49 -2.03 7.74
C SER A 60 17.64 -3.18 6.73
N SER A 61 16.84 -4.23 6.83
CA SER A 61 16.95 -5.46 6.03
C SER A 61 16.35 -5.30 4.65
N TRP A 62 15.22 -4.58 4.55
CA TRP A 62 14.57 -4.25 3.29
C TRP A 62 15.09 -2.94 2.74
N LYS A 63 15.47 -2.93 1.45
CA LYS A 63 16.05 -1.77 0.77
C LYS A 63 15.45 -1.64 -0.61
N GLY A 64 15.48 -0.44 -1.15
CA GLY A 64 15.03 -0.20 -2.51
C GLY A 64 15.04 1.26 -2.88
N LEU A 65 14.36 1.54 -3.99
CA LEU A 65 14.11 2.89 -4.45
C LEU A 65 12.85 3.40 -3.74
N ILE A 66 13.04 4.37 -2.85
CA ILE A 66 11.97 4.95 -2.03
C ILE A 66 11.36 6.12 -2.80
N VAL A 67 10.09 5.99 -3.16
CA VAL A 67 9.26 7.06 -3.72
C VAL A 67 8.34 7.59 -2.61
N PRO A 68 8.65 8.74 -2.00
CA PRO A 68 7.82 9.30 -0.94
C PRO A 68 6.56 9.99 -1.51
N GLN A 69 5.61 10.29 -0.62
CA GLN A 69 4.41 11.08 -0.92
C GLN A 69 3.57 10.52 -2.08
N VAL A 70 3.52 9.20 -2.20
CA VAL A 70 2.64 8.57 -3.19
C VAL A 70 1.17 8.73 -2.78
N ARG A 71 0.29 8.74 -3.78
CA ARG A 71 -1.15 8.78 -3.60
C ARG A 71 -1.79 7.43 -3.92
N VAL A 72 -2.82 7.09 -3.16
CA VAL A 72 -3.68 5.94 -3.45
C VAL A 72 -4.94 6.42 -4.14
N GLU A 73 -5.21 5.89 -5.32
CA GLU A 73 -6.47 6.08 -6.03
C GLU A 73 -7.25 4.77 -6.04
N VAL A 74 -8.56 4.85 -5.82
CA VAL A 74 -9.49 3.72 -5.86
C VAL A 74 -10.39 3.81 -7.09
N ASP A 75 -10.86 2.66 -7.57
CA ASP A 75 -11.89 2.58 -8.61
C ASP A 75 -13.26 2.43 -7.93
N GLU A 76 -14.13 3.43 -8.11
CA GLU A 76 -15.45 3.50 -7.49
C GLU A 76 -16.40 2.38 -7.95
N THR A 77 -16.13 1.75 -9.08
CA THR A 77 -16.90 0.61 -9.59
C THR A 77 -16.46 -0.72 -8.99
N SER A 78 -15.47 -0.71 -8.09
CA SER A 78 -14.94 -1.89 -7.41
C SER A 78 -15.35 -1.99 -5.93
N ILE A 79 -16.40 -1.28 -5.55
CA ILE A 79 -16.94 -1.34 -4.18
C ILE A 79 -17.40 -2.77 -3.86
N THR A 80 -17.09 -3.24 -2.67
CA THR A 80 -17.44 -4.58 -2.19
C THR A 80 -17.87 -4.56 -0.72
N GLU A 81 -18.81 -5.44 -0.37
CA GLU A 81 -19.20 -5.67 1.03
C GLU A 81 -18.22 -6.62 1.73
N ASN A 82 -17.68 -7.61 1.00
CA ASN A 82 -16.58 -8.42 1.48
C ASN A 82 -15.31 -7.56 1.43
N THR A 83 -14.60 -7.45 2.55
CA THR A 83 -13.33 -6.70 2.60
C THR A 83 -12.17 -7.70 2.57
N PRO A 84 -11.72 -8.22 1.42
CA PRO A 84 -10.60 -9.17 1.37
C PRO A 84 -9.27 -8.51 1.77
N LEU A 85 -8.24 -9.32 2.01
CA LEU A 85 -6.87 -8.81 2.12
C LEU A 85 -6.51 -8.03 0.84
N GLY A 86 -5.81 -6.91 1.01
CA GLY A 86 -5.47 -5.98 -0.06
C GLY A 86 -6.57 -5.00 -0.44
N ALA A 87 -7.78 -5.11 0.09
CA ALA A 87 -8.80 -4.09 -0.15
C ALA A 87 -8.43 -2.77 0.52
N ILE A 88 -8.67 -1.66 -0.19
CA ILE A 88 -8.59 -0.31 0.39
C ILE A 88 -9.92 0.00 1.07
N ILE A 89 -9.85 0.51 2.28
CA ILE A 89 -11.00 0.86 3.12
C ILE A 89 -10.99 2.38 3.35
N ARG A 90 -12.09 3.04 2.98
CA ARG A 90 -12.40 4.40 3.42
C ARG A 90 -13.33 4.32 4.64
N MET A 91 -12.87 4.80 5.79
CA MET A 91 -13.65 4.86 7.04
C MET A 91 -13.20 6.02 7.92
N ASP A 92 -14.11 6.57 8.73
CA ASP A 92 -13.86 7.72 9.62
C ASP A 92 -13.13 8.86 8.87
N THR A 93 -11.98 9.29 9.39
CA THR A 93 -11.09 10.30 8.80
C THR A 93 -9.87 9.68 8.11
N ARG A 94 -9.92 8.40 7.73
CA ARG A 94 -8.76 7.68 7.19
C ARG A 94 -9.02 6.83 5.95
N LEU A 95 -7.92 6.56 5.25
CA LEU A 95 -7.81 5.55 4.20
C LEU A 95 -6.85 4.47 4.70
N ALA A 96 -7.26 3.21 4.63
CA ALA A 96 -6.47 2.08 5.13
C ALA A 96 -6.45 0.94 4.11
N VAL A 97 -5.49 0.02 4.23
CA VAL A 97 -5.48 -1.26 3.51
C VAL A 97 -5.76 -2.38 4.52
N ARG A 98 -6.59 -3.34 4.14
CA ARG A 98 -6.72 -4.58 4.92
C ARG A 98 -5.51 -5.46 4.63
N ALA A 99 -4.76 -5.83 5.66
CA ALA A 99 -3.54 -6.61 5.52
C ALA A 99 -3.43 -7.65 6.64
N LYS A 100 -2.71 -8.73 6.41
CA LYS A 100 -2.46 -9.77 7.42
C LYS A 100 -1.18 -9.45 8.18
N ARG A 101 -1.19 -9.53 9.50
CA ARG A 101 0.06 -9.35 10.27
C ARG A 101 0.96 -10.57 10.02
N ASP A 102 2.21 -10.31 9.66
CA ASP A 102 3.18 -11.37 9.43
C ASP A 102 3.36 -12.22 10.71
N ASN A 103 3.47 -13.54 10.53
CA ASN A 103 3.52 -14.54 11.62
C ASN A 103 2.33 -14.51 12.62
N SER A 104 1.17 -13.98 12.22
CA SER A 104 -0.07 -14.01 13.02
C SER A 104 -1.10 -14.99 12.47
N PHE A 105 -1.90 -15.55 13.38
CA PHE A 105 -3.09 -16.35 13.08
C PHE A 105 -4.37 -15.49 12.98
N ASP A 106 -4.25 -14.15 13.07
CA ASP A 106 -5.40 -13.27 12.90
C ASP A 106 -5.99 -13.31 11.48
N ASP A 107 -7.28 -12.98 11.37
CA ASP A 107 -8.01 -12.81 10.11
C ASP A 107 -7.61 -11.51 9.37
N GLY A 108 -6.50 -10.88 9.74
CA GLY A 108 -6.02 -9.61 9.23
C GLY A 108 -6.43 -8.39 10.06
N ALA A 109 -5.65 -7.33 9.90
CA ALA A 109 -5.82 -6.02 10.52
C ALA A 109 -5.92 -4.92 9.43
N VAL A 110 -5.98 -3.67 9.88
CA VAL A 110 -5.97 -2.50 9.00
C VAL A 110 -4.67 -1.73 9.19
N VAL A 111 -3.98 -1.46 8.09
CA VAL A 111 -2.84 -0.55 8.06
C VAL A 111 -3.32 0.78 7.50
N THR A 112 -3.26 1.84 8.30
CA THR A 112 -3.70 3.16 7.88
C THR A 112 -2.66 3.76 6.93
N LEU A 113 -3.10 4.15 5.73
CA LEU A 113 -2.24 4.78 4.74
C LEU A 113 -2.28 6.30 4.86
N GLN A 114 -3.47 6.86 5.12
CA GLN A 114 -3.66 8.30 5.21
C GLN A 114 -4.65 8.66 6.31
N HIS A 115 -4.35 9.73 7.06
CA HIS A 115 -5.21 10.34 8.08
C HIS A 115 -5.70 11.73 7.64
N GLY A 116 -6.59 12.33 8.44
CA GLY A 116 -7.02 13.71 8.28
C GLY A 116 -7.99 13.94 7.11
N LEU A 117 -8.60 12.88 6.59
CA LEU A 117 -9.63 12.97 5.55
C LEU A 117 -10.96 13.46 6.14
N VAL A 118 -11.80 14.07 5.30
CA VAL A 118 -13.16 14.50 5.68
C VAL A 118 -13.95 13.32 6.24
N SER A 119 -14.47 13.41 7.47
CA SER A 119 -15.15 12.30 8.13
C SER A 119 -16.26 11.67 7.28
N THR A 120 -16.30 10.34 7.22
CA THR A 120 -17.42 9.59 6.63
C THR A 120 -18.55 9.32 7.65
N GLY A 121 -18.41 9.78 8.90
CA GLY A 121 -19.31 9.39 9.98
C GLY A 121 -19.30 7.87 10.17
N GLY A 122 -20.49 7.25 10.25
CA GLY A 122 -20.62 5.79 10.35
C GLY A 122 -20.49 5.03 9.03
N HIS A 123 -20.25 5.72 7.91
CA HIS A 123 -20.16 5.07 6.60
C HIS A 123 -18.76 4.53 6.33
N LYS A 124 -18.69 3.35 5.72
CA LYS A 124 -17.46 2.70 5.27
C LYS A 124 -17.66 2.15 3.85
N ALA A 125 -16.62 2.23 3.02
CA ALA A 125 -16.56 1.59 1.71
C ALA A 125 -15.23 0.86 1.55
N ALA A 126 -15.25 -0.33 0.95
CA ALA A 126 -14.07 -1.10 0.60
C ALA A 126 -13.96 -1.25 -0.92
N PHE A 127 -12.74 -1.14 -1.46
CA PHE A 127 -12.44 -1.15 -2.89
C PHE A 127 -11.38 -2.20 -3.19
N VAL A 128 -11.65 -3.09 -4.15
CA VAL A 128 -10.70 -4.17 -4.55
C VAL A 128 -9.82 -3.78 -5.73
N ARG A 129 -10.18 -2.73 -6.47
CA ARG A 129 -9.33 -2.17 -7.52
C ARG A 129 -8.83 -0.80 -7.10
N TRP A 130 -7.51 -0.70 -6.99
CA TRP A 130 -6.83 0.53 -6.59
C TRP A 130 -5.41 0.54 -7.13
N ARG A 131 -4.80 1.73 -7.10
CA ARG A 131 -3.46 1.97 -7.63
C ARG A 131 -2.71 3.01 -6.81
N ILE A 132 -1.40 2.98 -6.93
CA ILE A 132 -0.46 3.93 -6.33
C ILE A 132 0.08 4.81 -7.45
N VAL A 133 0.00 6.12 -7.24
CA VAL A 133 0.38 7.13 -8.22
C VAL A 133 1.32 8.18 -7.63
N ILE A 134 2.05 8.87 -8.50
CA ILE A 134 2.83 10.07 -8.19
C ILE A 134 2.50 11.17 -9.22
N GLY A 135 2.68 12.43 -8.85
CA GLY A 135 2.43 13.59 -9.72
C GLY A 135 0.93 13.85 -9.91
N ASP A 136 0.57 14.98 -10.49
CA ASP A 136 -0.83 15.41 -10.65
C ASP A 136 -1.14 15.80 -12.10
N GLY A 137 -2.42 15.82 -12.45
CA GLY A 137 -2.88 16.22 -13.79
C GLY A 137 -2.21 15.42 -14.90
N MET A 138 -1.54 16.12 -15.82
CA MET A 138 -0.85 15.53 -16.97
C MET A 138 0.45 14.78 -16.59
N ASP A 139 1.04 15.10 -15.44
CA ASP A 139 2.30 14.48 -14.97
C ASP A 139 2.06 13.23 -14.10
N LYS A 140 0.78 12.89 -13.88
CA LYS A 140 0.38 11.73 -13.09
C LYS A 140 0.87 10.44 -13.72
N ARG A 141 1.54 9.61 -12.93
CA ARG A 141 2.03 8.29 -13.32
C ARG A 141 1.59 7.23 -12.32
N ILE A 142 1.19 6.07 -12.85
CA ILE A 142 0.91 4.88 -12.04
C ILE A 142 2.24 4.18 -11.76
N LEU A 143 2.52 3.93 -10.48
CA LEU A 143 3.72 3.22 -10.04
C LEU A 143 3.43 1.76 -9.74
N TRP A 144 2.24 1.48 -9.22
CA TRP A 144 1.78 0.14 -8.91
C TRP A 144 0.25 0.10 -8.98
N GLN A 145 -0.33 -1.05 -9.31
CA GLN A 145 -1.77 -1.27 -9.24
C GLN A 145 -2.06 -2.73 -8.92
N VAL A 146 -3.17 -2.97 -8.24
CA VAL A 146 -3.69 -4.34 -8.06
C VAL A 146 -3.96 -4.90 -9.45
N ALA A 147 -3.36 -6.04 -9.77
CA ALA A 147 -3.73 -6.75 -10.98
C ALA A 147 -5.24 -7.05 -10.92
N PRO A 148 -6.01 -6.79 -11.98
CA PRO A 148 -7.38 -7.29 -12.00
C PRO A 148 -7.31 -8.78 -11.68
N SER A 149 -8.08 -9.24 -10.70
CA SER A 149 -8.24 -10.66 -10.40
C SER A 149 -8.73 -11.33 -11.68
N GLY A 150 -7.77 -11.84 -12.45
CA GLY A 150 -7.97 -12.32 -13.80
C GLY A 150 -8.11 -13.82 -13.76
N TYR A 151 -9.09 -14.31 -14.52
CA TYR A 151 -8.99 -15.53 -15.32
C TYR A 151 -7.73 -16.37 -15.08
N ASP A 152 -7.94 -17.58 -14.56
CA ASP A 152 -7.01 -18.69 -14.68
C ASP A 152 -6.61 -18.85 -16.15
N LEU A 153 -5.40 -18.43 -16.48
CA LEU A 153 -4.68 -18.95 -17.62
C LEU A 153 -3.84 -20.13 -17.13
N HIS A 154 -4.50 -21.28 -16.97
CA HIS A 154 -3.80 -22.56 -17.07
C HIS A 154 -3.60 -22.85 -18.56
N GLY A 155 -2.35 -22.70 -19.01
CA GLY A 155 -1.82 -23.45 -20.13
C GLY A 155 -1.46 -24.87 -19.72
#